data_AF-A0A1I7UTM0-F1
#
_entry.id   AF-A0A1I7UTM0-F1
#
_cell.length_a   1.000
_cell.length_b   1.000
_cell.length_c   1.000
_cell.angle_alpha   90.00
_cell.angle_beta   90.00
_cell.angle_gamma   90.00
#
_symmetry.space_group_name_H-M   'P 1'
#
loop_
_entity.id
_entity.type
_entity.pdbx_description
1 polymer ?
#
loop_
_entity_poly.entity_id
_entity_poly.type
_entity_poly.pdbx_seq_one_letter_code
_entity_poly.pdbx_strand_id
1 'polypeptide(L)'
;MDLLRLPLLPLIEVFKNMDFRELFSISLLSKRAQNILKTMSNSFHFTFDFTNNLIIHTGTFSQGSRPKVTDEVLNYLIKEEVMQFSIYPNCVALREKSPQKQSLLAAHLLDTFPKSTVSVTFYFPTLPASALEFMKMVNQRQLCIKSFSYSIMSQSSEFIPRILDECTEVTDSISINTSFPDDFIYTPPRPFKAREFSVGISANWFNIESFLNCRRIIIKLRSSYRTPQEWNTFLKNWINSDVPLEYLWTLYISDTLFPKVIDGLRHQGIQKEGSDEWIEVTRRDGSDYVIGRNEEDDLYVMTKKEHLEHLQNQE
;
A
#
# COMPACT_ATOMS: atom_id res chain seq x y z
N MET A 1 37.73 18.81 -2.00
CA MET A 1 37.06 19.91 -1.28
C MET A 1 36.57 19.35 0.05
N ASP A 2 36.96 19.90 1.19
CA ASP A 2 36.70 19.29 2.51
C ASP A 2 35.39 19.81 3.11
N LEU A 3 34.27 19.47 2.47
CA LEU A 3 32.92 19.98 2.79
C LEU A 3 32.61 19.82 4.30
N LEU A 4 33.00 18.70 4.90
CA LEU A 4 32.72 18.37 6.31
C LEU A 4 33.52 19.22 7.32
N ARG A 5 34.48 20.04 6.88
CA ARG A 5 35.20 21.01 7.73
C ARG A 5 34.48 22.35 7.85
N LEU A 6 33.45 22.61 7.05
CA LEU A 6 32.66 23.83 7.18
C LEU A 6 31.97 23.88 8.55
N PRO A 7 31.71 25.08 9.10
CA PRO A 7 30.87 25.22 10.29
C PRO A 7 29.48 24.61 10.07
N LEU A 8 28.81 24.22 11.15
CA LEU A 8 27.54 23.50 11.09
C LEU A 8 26.47 24.28 10.32
N LEU A 9 26.32 25.60 10.54
CA LEU A 9 25.28 26.40 9.90
C LEU A 9 25.37 26.41 8.35
N PRO A 10 26.53 26.69 7.73
CA PRO A 10 26.71 26.51 6.28
C PRO A 10 26.43 25.08 5.79
N LEU A 11 26.84 24.06 6.53
CA LEU A 11 26.58 22.66 6.16
C LEU A 11 25.09 22.34 6.10
N ILE A 12 24.31 22.90 7.02
CA ILE A 12 22.86 22.75 7.05
C ILE A 12 22.26 23.31 5.77
N GLU A 13 22.67 24.52 5.38
CA GLU A 13 22.13 25.17 4.19
C GLU A 13 22.51 24.41 2.92
N VAL A 14 23.75 23.91 2.83
CA VAL A 14 24.18 23.07 1.71
C VAL A 14 23.34 21.79 1.63
N PHE A 15 23.16 21.06 2.74
CA PHE A 15 22.43 19.78 2.73
C PHE A 15 20.94 19.95 2.46
N LYS A 16 20.33 21.08 2.84
CA LYS A 16 18.93 21.36 2.48
C LYS A 16 18.68 21.51 0.98
N ASN A 17 19.70 21.94 0.25
CA ASN A 17 19.64 22.20 -1.19
C ASN A 17 20.16 21.01 -2.03
N MET A 18 20.63 19.94 -1.39
CA MET A 18 21.10 18.72 -2.06
C MET A 18 19.95 17.77 -2.37
N ASP A 19 20.09 17.06 -3.49
CA ASP A 19 19.14 16.02 -3.88
C ASP A 19 19.35 14.71 -3.12
N PHE A 20 18.44 13.75 -3.31
CA PHE A 20 18.54 12.46 -2.63
C PHE A 20 19.82 11.70 -2.97
N ARG A 21 20.25 11.72 -4.24
CA ARG A 21 21.47 11.03 -4.68
C ARG A 21 22.71 11.59 -3.98
N GLU A 22 22.81 12.91 -3.87
CA GLU A 22 23.90 13.60 -3.20
C GLU A 22 23.90 13.27 -1.70
N LEU A 23 22.75 13.39 -1.05
CA LEU A 23 22.60 13.09 0.38
C LEU A 23 22.88 11.62 0.69
N PHE A 24 22.40 10.70 -0.14
CA PHE A 24 22.70 9.27 -0.02
C PHE A 24 24.20 9.02 -0.16
N SER A 25 24.84 9.60 -1.17
CA SER A 25 26.28 9.46 -1.40
C SER A 25 27.10 10.01 -0.22
N ILE A 26 26.70 11.16 0.34
CA ILE A 26 27.30 11.75 1.54
C ILE A 26 27.15 10.83 2.75
N SER A 27 26.00 10.16 2.90
CA SER A 27 25.75 9.22 3.99
C SER A 27 26.74 8.05 4.02
N LEU A 28 27.33 7.71 2.87
CA LEU A 28 28.28 6.62 2.71
C LEU A 28 29.74 7.04 2.99
N LEU A 29 30.03 8.35 3.09
CA LEU A 29 31.40 8.84 3.25
C LEU A 29 31.96 8.62 4.66
N SER A 30 31.15 8.83 5.70
CA SER A 30 31.59 8.65 7.09
C SER A 30 30.42 8.63 8.07
N LYS A 31 30.65 8.06 9.26
CA LYS A 31 29.73 8.14 10.40
C LYS A 31 29.39 9.60 10.77
N ARG A 32 30.35 10.52 10.66
CA ARG A 32 30.13 11.95 10.91
C ARG A 32 29.15 12.55 9.91
N ALA A 33 29.35 12.30 8.62
CA ALA A 33 28.46 12.79 7.57
C ALA A 33 27.03 12.24 7.77
N GLN A 34 26.91 10.93 8.05
CA GLN A 34 25.64 10.31 8.38
C GLN A 34 24.96 10.98 9.59
N ASN A 35 25.68 11.21 10.68
CA ASN A 35 25.11 11.86 11.87
C ASN A 35 24.62 13.29 11.60
N ILE A 36 25.32 14.06 10.76
CA ILE A 36 24.85 15.39 10.34
C ILE A 36 23.53 15.26 9.56
N LEU A 37 23.44 14.31 8.61
CA LEU A 37 22.21 14.05 7.85
C LEU A 37 21.04 13.64 8.76
N LYS A 38 21.28 12.82 9.79
CA LYS A 38 20.23 12.42 10.74
C LYS A 38 19.55 13.59 11.42
N THR A 39 20.31 14.65 11.72
CA THR A 39 19.76 15.83 12.39
C THR A 39 19.13 16.82 11.40
N MET A 40 19.65 16.87 10.17
CA MET A 40 19.44 18.00 9.25
C MET A 40 18.62 17.69 8.01
N SER A 41 18.47 16.42 7.65
CA SER A 41 17.78 16.03 6.42
C SER A 41 16.30 16.41 6.47
N ASN A 42 15.80 16.83 5.30
CA ASN A 42 14.37 16.98 5.05
C ASN A 42 13.66 15.63 5.27
N SER A 43 12.36 15.71 5.56
CA SER A 43 11.51 14.52 5.57
C SER A 43 11.42 13.95 4.15
N PHE A 44 11.93 12.73 3.97
CA PHE A 44 11.75 11.98 2.72
C PHE A 44 10.54 11.07 2.82
N HIS A 45 9.84 10.90 1.71
CA HIS A 45 8.97 9.73 1.52
C HIS A 45 9.78 8.68 0.76
N PHE A 46 10.02 7.52 1.37
CA PHE A 46 10.69 6.41 0.71
C PHE A 46 9.70 5.36 0.25
N THR A 47 9.82 4.94 -0.99
CA THR A 47 9.14 3.74 -1.51
C THR A 47 10.17 2.62 -1.64
N PHE A 48 9.95 1.51 -0.93
CA PHE A 48 10.80 0.32 -0.98
C PHE A 48 10.11 -0.76 -1.81
N ASP A 49 10.72 -1.13 -2.94
CA ASP A 49 10.23 -2.20 -3.79
C ASP A 49 11.14 -3.42 -3.67
N PHE A 50 10.66 -4.42 -2.94
CA PHE A 50 11.31 -5.72 -2.80
C PHE A 50 10.84 -6.62 -3.95
N THR A 51 11.72 -6.84 -4.92
CA THR A 51 11.50 -7.75 -6.06
C THR A 51 12.61 -8.81 -6.05
N ASN A 52 13.16 -9.15 -7.23
CA ASN A 52 14.46 -9.83 -7.30
C ASN A 52 15.58 -9.01 -6.65
N ASN A 53 15.47 -7.68 -6.73
CA ASN A 53 16.40 -6.70 -6.19
C ASN A 53 15.64 -5.75 -5.26
N LEU A 54 16.35 -5.05 -4.37
CA LEU A 54 15.78 -3.95 -3.60
C LEU A 54 15.97 -2.65 -4.36
N ILE A 55 14.86 -1.99 -4.68
CA ILE A 55 14.84 -0.66 -5.29
C ILE A 55 14.19 0.31 -4.31
N ILE A 56 14.82 1.46 -4.11
CA ILE A 56 14.38 2.47 -3.14
C ILE A 56 14.27 3.81 -3.85
N HIS A 57 13.08 4.38 -3.84
CA HIS A 57 12.76 5.64 -4.49
C HIS A 57 12.41 6.71 -3.47
N THR A 58 12.68 7.97 -3.79
CA THR A 58 12.10 9.12 -3.09
C THR A 58 10.85 9.63 -3.80
N GLY A 59 9.79 9.89 -3.03
CA GLY A 59 8.49 10.34 -3.54
C GLY A 59 7.54 9.21 -3.95
N THR A 60 6.41 9.59 -4.54
CA THR A 60 5.38 8.65 -5.01
C THR A 60 5.78 8.09 -6.38
N PHE A 61 6.11 6.80 -6.43
CA PHE A 61 6.47 6.12 -7.66
C PHE A 61 5.25 6.04 -8.61
N SER A 62 5.34 6.62 -9.80
CA SER A 62 4.39 6.34 -10.88
C SER A 62 4.77 5.02 -11.56
N GLN A 63 3.87 4.04 -11.51
CA GLN A 63 4.02 2.73 -12.13
C GLN A 63 4.32 2.88 -13.64
N GLY A 64 5.60 2.82 -14.03
CA GLY A 64 6.03 3.01 -15.42
C GLY A 64 7.45 3.54 -15.59
N SER A 65 7.98 4.24 -14.59
CA SER A 65 9.34 4.80 -14.63
C SER A 65 10.36 3.92 -13.91
N ARG A 66 10.44 2.61 -14.24
CA ARG A 66 11.59 1.83 -13.78
C ARG A 66 12.84 2.42 -14.44
N PRO A 67 13.82 2.91 -13.67
CA PRO A 67 15.05 3.40 -14.27
C PRO A 67 15.66 2.27 -15.11
N LYS A 68 15.97 2.54 -16.37
CA LYS A 68 16.78 1.60 -17.15
C LYS A 68 18.11 1.48 -16.42
N VAL A 69 18.46 0.25 -16.03
CA VAL A 69 19.68 -0.02 -15.30
C VAL A 69 20.86 0.45 -16.15
N THR A 70 21.52 1.54 -15.76
CA THR A 70 22.74 2.01 -16.44
C THR A 70 23.90 1.10 -16.05
N ASP A 71 24.89 0.90 -16.92
CA ASP A 71 26.04 0.04 -16.62
C ASP A 71 26.97 0.59 -15.53
N GLU A 72 26.77 1.82 -15.07
CA GLU A 72 27.50 2.41 -13.94
C GLU A 72 27.21 1.64 -12.64
N VAL A 73 28.23 0.92 -12.16
CA VAL A 73 28.24 0.18 -10.90
C VAL A 73 29.19 0.89 -9.95
N LEU A 74 28.68 1.21 -8.77
CA LEU A 74 29.49 1.76 -7.69
C LEU A 74 29.53 0.75 -6.54
N ASN A 75 30.73 0.44 -6.08
CA ASN A 75 30.96 -0.37 -4.89
C ASN A 75 31.07 0.55 -3.68
N TYR A 76 30.19 0.38 -2.69
CA TYR A 76 30.30 1.08 -1.41
C TYR A 76 30.27 0.11 -0.24
N LEU A 77 30.84 0.53 0.89
CA LEU A 77 30.86 -0.21 2.14
C LEU A 77 29.73 0.28 3.06
N ILE A 78 28.82 -0.62 3.44
CA ILE A 78 27.81 -0.36 4.48
C ILE A 78 27.99 -1.41 5.57
N LYS A 79 28.33 -0.98 6.78
CA LYS A 79 28.60 -1.88 7.93
C LYS A 79 29.55 -3.05 7.55
N GLU A 80 30.66 -2.71 6.89
CA GLU A 80 31.70 -3.66 6.45
C GLU A 80 31.31 -4.59 5.30
N GLU A 81 30.07 -4.53 4.81
CA GLU A 81 29.63 -5.23 3.62
C GLU A 81 29.83 -4.38 2.36
N VAL A 82 30.53 -4.94 1.38
CA VAL A 82 30.66 -4.33 0.05
C VAL A 82 29.36 -4.58 -0.71
N MET A 83 28.73 -3.50 -1.15
CA MET A 83 27.46 -3.52 -1.87
C MET A 83 27.58 -2.83 -3.22
N GLN A 84 26.88 -3.37 -4.22
CA GLN A 84 26.84 -2.85 -5.59
C GLN A 84 25.54 -2.11 -5.86
N PHE A 85 25.66 -0.83 -6.19
CA PHE A 85 24.51 0.03 -6.43
C PHE A 85 24.47 0.55 -7.86
N SER A 86 23.25 0.81 -8.31
CA SER A 86 22.98 1.81 -9.33
C SER A 86 22.23 2.97 -8.69
N ILE A 87 22.79 4.17 -8.81
CA ILE A 87 22.29 5.39 -8.16
C ILE A 87 21.78 6.35 -9.24
N TYR A 88 20.52 6.75 -9.11
CA TYR A 88 19.83 7.74 -9.94
C TYR A 88 19.44 8.93 -9.07
N PRO A 89 19.05 10.08 -9.65
CA PRO A 89 18.71 11.28 -8.87
C PRO A 89 17.73 11.03 -7.70
N ASN A 90 16.69 10.20 -7.93
CA ASN A 90 15.64 9.89 -6.96
C ASN A 90 15.53 8.39 -6.63
N CYS A 91 16.56 7.60 -6.91
CA CYS A 91 16.49 6.15 -6.76
C CYS A 91 17.84 5.51 -6.46
N VAL A 92 17.85 4.50 -5.59
CA VAL A 92 18.97 3.59 -5.39
C VAL A 92 18.48 2.16 -5.62
N ALA A 93 19.17 1.43 -6.48
CA ALA A 93 18.90 0.01 -6.72
C ALA A 93 20.09 -0.82 -6.25
N LEU A 94 19.86 -1.76 -5.34
CA LEU A 94 20.83 -2.77 -4.94
C LEU A 94 20.87 -3.87 -6.01
N ARG A 95 22.06 -4.18 -6.55
CA ARG A 95 22.20 -5.21 -7.58
C ARG A 95 22.22 -6.63 -7.01
N GLU A 96 22.58 -6.77 -5.74
CA GLU A 96 22.59 -8.06 -5.07
C GLU A 96 21.21 -8.49 -4.56
N LYS A 97 21.00 -9.81 -4.61
CA LYS A 97 19.75 -10.47 -4.19
C LYS A 97 19.77 -10.96 -2.74
N SER A 98 20.83 -10.66 -1.98
CA SER A 98 20.97 -11.13 -0.60
C SER A 98 19.96 -10.41 0.30
N PRO A 99 19.05 -11.13 0.98
CA PRO A 99 18.12 -10.52 1.93
C PRO A 99 18.85 -9.74 3.03
N GLN A 100 20.01 -10.23 3.48
CA GLN A 100 20.83 -9.55 4.48
C GLN A 100 21.30 -8.18 3.98
N LYS A 101 21.84 -8.11 2.75
CA LYS A 101 22.27 -6.83 2.16
C LYS A 101 21.10 -5.87 1.93
N GLN A 102 19.94 -6.39 1.52
CA GLN A 102 18.71 -5.61 1.36
C GLN A 102 18.28 -4.99 2.71
N SER A 103 18.21 -5.80 3.77
CA SER A 103 17.90 -5.34 5.12
C SER A 103 18.92 -4.34 5.64
N LEU A 104 20.22 -4.54 5.39
CA LEU A 104 21.29 -3.61 5.78
C LEU A 104 21.18 -2.26 5.09
N LEU A 105 20.91 -2.23 3.77
CA LEU A 105 20.69 -1.00 3.02
C LEU A 105 19.45 -0.26 3.52
N ALA A 106 18.34 -0.98 3.69
CA ALA A 106 17.12 -0.39 4.20
C ALA A 106 17.32 0.20 5.61
N ALA A 107 17.94 -0.55 6.52
CA ALA A 107 18.30 -0.06 7.85
C ALA A 107 19.18 1.18 7.78
N HIS A 108 20.21 1.19 6.92
CA HIS A 108 21.10 2.35 6.74
C HIS A 108 20.32 3.61 6.34
N LEU A 109 19.39 3.49 5.39
CA LEU A 109 18.57 4.63 4.96
C LEU A 109 17.62 5.10 6.06
N LEU A 110 16.89 4.19 6.69
CA LEU A 110 15.95 4.54 7.76
C LEU A 110 16.67 5.15 8.97
N ASP A 111 17.87 4.66 9.29
CA ASP A 111 18.71 5.21 10.35
C ASP A 111 19.30 6.58 10.00
N THR A 112 19.51 6.85 8.70
CA THR A 112 20.06 8.13 8.19
C THR A 112 18.98 9.20 8.10
N PHE A 113 17.74 8.81 7.82
CA PHE A 113 16.60 9.70 7.57
C PHE A 113 15.45 9.36 8.54
N PRO A 114 15.60 9.63 9.85
CA PRO A 114 14.67 9.16 10.87
C PRO A 114 13.29 9.82 10.86
N LYS A 115 13.11 10.92 10.10
CA LYS A 115 11.82 11.61 9.92
C LYS A 115 11.06 11.15 8.68
N SER A 116 11.55 10.10 8.02
CA SER A 116 10.97 9.63 6.77
C SER A 116 9.62 8.95 6.97
N THR A 117 8.81 9.00 5.91
CA THR A 117 7.62 8.15 5.77
C THR A 117 7.92 7.05 4.77
N VAL A 118 7.25 5.91 4.91
CA VAL A 118 7.58 4.70 4.16
C VAL A 118 6.37 4.17 3.40
N SER A 119 6.55 3.86 2.14
CA SER A 119 5.71 2.93 1.39
C SER A 119 6.53 1.70 1.06
N VAL A 120 5.92 0.52 1.10
CA VAL A 120 6.63 -0.72 0.79
C VAL A 120 5.80 -1.66 -0.06
N THR A 121 6.45 -2.27 -1.05
CA THR A 121 5.88 -3.31 -1.87
C THR A 121 6.77 -4.55 -1.84
N PHE A 122 6.15 -5.70 -1.58
CA PHE A 122 6.79 -7.00 -1.62
C PHE A 122 6.24 -7.81 -2.80
N TYR A 123 7.10 -8.11 -3.76
CA TYR A 123 6.80 -8.99 -4.90
C TYR A 123 7.53 -10.32 -4.77
N PHE A 124 7.00 -11.36 -5.42
CA PHE A 124 7.77 -12.57 -5.70
C PHE A 124 9.11 -12.21 -6.41
N PRO A 125 10.25 -12.80 -6.01
CA PRO A 125 10.41 -13.94 -5.10
C PRO A 125 10.79 -13.58 -3.65
N THR A 126 10.43 -12.40 -3.15
CA THR A 126 10.75 -12.01 -1.77
C THR A 126 10.21 -13.03 -0.77
N LEU A 127 11.03 -13.38 0.24
CA LEU A 127 10.63 -14.33 1.28
C LEU A 127 9.68 -13.66 2.30
N PRO A 128 8.59 -14.33 2.73
CA PRO A 128 7.71 -13.78 3.76
C PRO A 128 8.44 -13.39 5.06
N ALA A 129 9.48 -14.13 5.46
CA ALA A 129 10.31 -13.80 6.61
C ALA A 129 11.02 -12.43 6.46
N SER A 130 11.51 -12.11 5.26
CA SER A 130 12.14 -10.82 4.98
C SER A 130 11.13 -9.66 5.00
N ALA A 131 9.91 -9.90 4.52
CA ALA A 131 8.82 -8.93 4.63
C ALA A 131 8.48 -8.64 6.09
N LEU A 132 8.34 -9.69 6.92
CA LEU A 132 8.09 -9.54 8.35
C LEU A 132 9.23 -8.79 9.06
N GLU A 133 10.48 -9.14 8.76
CA GLU A 133 11.66 -8.49 9.34
C GLU A 133 11.68 -7.00 9.00
N PHE A 134 11.43 -6.64 7.74
CA PHE A 134 11.36 -5.24 7.32
C PHE A 134 10.24 -4.49 8.03
N MET A 135 9.03 -5.06 8.10
CA MET A 135 7.91 -4.41 8.78
C MET A 135 8.20 -4.16 10.26
N LYS A 136 8.77 -5.14 10.96
CA LYS A 136 9.24 -4.97 12.34
C LYS A 136 10.30 -3.89 12.46
N MET A 137 11.25 -3.85 11.53
CA MET A 137 12.32 -2.84 11.50
C MET A 137 11.77 -1.41 11.40
N VAL A 138 10.74 -1.20 10.58
CA VAL A 138 10.07 0.10 10.40
C VAL A 138 9.24 0.47 11.63
N ASN A 139 8.43 -0.46 12.15
CA ASN A 139 7.59 -0.24 13.33
C ASN A 139 8.41 0.00 14.61
N GLN A 140 9.53 -0.72 14.81
CA GLN A 140 10.45 -0.49 15.93
C GLN A 140 11.03 0.94 15.93
N ARG A 141 11.20 1.54 14.75
CA ARG A 141 11.66 2.92 14.58
C ARG A 141 10.53 3.95 14.69
N GLN A 142 9.28 3.51 14.89
CA GLN A 142 8.10 4.36 14.96
C GLN A 142 7.93 5.25 13.72
N LEU A 143 8.33 4.72 12.55
CA LEU A 143 8.17 5.42 11.28
C LEU A 143 6.74 5.26 10.78
N CYS A 144 6.22 6.30 10.12
CA CYS A 144 4.89 6.26 9.53
C CYS A 144 4.91 5.47 8.22
N ILE A 145 4.16 4.36 8.20
CA ILE A 145 3.93 3.59 6.98
C ILE A 145 2.68 4.14 6.29
N LYS A 146 2.85 4.65 5.07
CA LYS A 146 1.77 5.15 4.24
C LYS A 146 1.08 4.04 3.51
N SER A 147 1.85 3.26 2.76
CA SER A 147 1.29 2.19 1.94
C SER A 147 2.05 0.89 2.12
N PHE A 148 1.30 -0.21 2.08
CA PHE A 148 1.83 -1.56 2.12
C PHE A 148 1.18 -2.39 1.01
N SER A 149 2.01 -3.05 0.21
CA SER A 149 1.54 -3.95 -0.83
C SER A 149 2.28 -5.29 -0.76
N TYR A 150 1.51 -6.38 -0.76
CA TYR A 150 2.01 -7.74 -0.61
C TYR A 150 1.53 -8.61 -1.76
N SER A 151 2.47 -9.00 -2.61
CA SER A 151 2.26 -9.81 -3.82
C SER A 151 3.29 -10.93 -3.90
N ILE A 152 3.47 -11.68 -2.79
CA ILE A 152 4.32 -12.86 -2.73
C ILE A 152 3.43 -14.10 -2.86
N MET A 153 3.60 -14.87 -3.95
CA MET A 153 2.93 -16.16 -4.13
C MET A 153 3.62 -17.25 -3.30
N SER A 154 3.33 -17.28 -1.99
CA SER A 154 3.84 -18.30 -1.07
C SER A 154 2.73 -18.78 -0.15
N GLN A 155 2.61 -20.09 0.04
CA GLN A 155 1.60 -20.71 0.91
C GLN A 155 1.92 -20.61 2.41
N SER A 156 2.78 -19.67 2.84
CA SER A 156 3.21 -19.64 4.24
C SER A 156 2.13 -19.04 5.15
N SER A 157 1.32 -19.90 5.77
CA SER A 157 0.29 -19.54 6.74
C SER A 157 0.87 -18.95 8.05
N GLU A 158 2.14 -19.19 8.37
CA GLU A 158 2.76 -18.71 9.60
C GLU A 158 3.11 -17.21 9.57
N PHE A 159 3.71 -16.72 8.48
CA PHE A 159 4.23 -15.36 8.42
C PHE A 159 3.15 -14.32 8.18
N ILE A 160 2.08 -14.70 7.47
CA ILE A 160 1.08 -13.76 6.97
C ILE A 160 0.32 -13.07 8.10
N PRO A 161 -0.28 -13.77 9.10
CA PRO A 161 -0.92 -13.11 10.23
C PRO A 161 0.00 -12.10 10.89
N ARG A 162 1.27 -12.51 11.11
CA ARG A 162 2.26 -11.65 11.75
C ARG A 162 2.57 -10.42 10.91
N ILE A 163 2.65 -10.54 9.58
CA ILE A 163 2.84 -9.40 8.68
C ILE A 163 1.63 -8.46 8.73
N LEU A 164 0.41 -9.01 8.70
CA LEU A 164 -0.83 -8.23 8.77
C LEU A 164 -0.96 -7.50 10.12
N ASP A 165 -0.54 -8.12 11.22
CA ASP A 165 -0.51 -7.49 12.55
C ASP A 165 0.40 -6.26 12.56
N GLU A 166 1.57 -6.36 11.90
CA GLU A 166 2.49 -5.23 11.72
C GLU A 166 1.92 -4.14 10.78
N CYS A 167 0.90 -4.46 9.97
CA CYS A 167 0.25 -3.51 9.04
C CYS A 167 -0.88 -2.70 9.69
N THR A 168 -1.25 -2.97 10.95
CA THR A 168 -2.36 -2.27 11.63
C THR A 168 -2.18 -0.76 11.73
N GLU A 169 -0.92 -0.29 11.69
CA GLU A 169 -0.54 1.14 11.77
C GLU A 169 -0.35 1.81 10.39
N VAL A 170 -0.55 1.07 9.29
CA VAL A 170 -0.51 1.64 7.94
C VAL A 170 -1.66 2.63 7.77
N THR A 171 -1.40 3.80 7.18
CA THR A 171 -2.33 4.94 7.20
C THR A 171 -3.08 5.19 5.90
N ASP A 172 -2.43 5.01 4.75
CA ASP A 172 -3.05 5.35 3.46
C ASP A 172 -3.66 4.11 2.81
N SER A 173 -2.85 3.08 2.49
CA SER A 173 -3.37 1.89 1.79
C SER A 173 -2.69 0.57 2.13
N ILE A 174 -3.47 -0.50 2.22
CA ILE A 174 -3.00 -1.89 2.32
C ILE A 174 -3.53 -2.66 1.12
N SER A 175 -2.65 -3.36 0.41
CA SER A 175 -3.02 -4.20 -0.75
C SER A 175 -2.44 -5.60 -0.59
N ILE A 176 -3.28 -6.62 -0.52
CA ILE A 176 -2.89 -8.02 -0.38
C ILE A 176 -3.31 -8.78 -1.64
N ASN A 177 -2.35 -9.21 -2.45
CA ASN A 177 -2.58 -9.93 -3.70
C ASN A 177 -1.84 -11.27 -3.67
N THR A 178 -2.39 -12.22 -2.91
CA THR A 178 -1.85 -13.58 -2.80
C THR A 178 -2.96 -14.58 -2.51
N SER A 179 -2.69 -15.86 -2.73
CA SER A 179 -3.56 -16.98 -2.35
C SER A 179 -3.19 -17.51 -0.98
N PHE A 180 -4.20 -17.77 -0.14
CA PHE A 180 -4.03 -18.45 1.15
C PHE A 180 -4.65 -19.85 1.12
N PRO A 181 -4.21 -20.76 2.01
CA PRO A 181 -4.90 -22.02 2.24
C PRO A 181 -6.39 -21.79 2.57
N ASP A 182 -7.28 -22.67 2.12
CA ASP A 182 -8.73 -22.49 2.24
C ASP A 182 -9.22 -22.36 3.69
N ASP A 183 -8.55 -23.02 4.62
CA ASP A 183 -8.83 -23.03 6.06
C ASP A 183 -8.24 -21.85 6.83
N PHE A 184 -7.50 -20.96 6.16
CA PHE A 184 -6.90 -19.78 6.77
C PHE A 184 -7.97 -18.72 7.05
N ILE A 185 -8.10 -18.32 8.31
CA ILE A 185 -8.99 -17.23 8.75
C ILE A 185 -8.14 -16.22 9.53
N TYR A 186 -8.18 -14.95 9.13
CA TYR A 186 -7.51 -13.88 9.84
C TYR A 186 -8.51 -13.01 10.58
N THR A 187 -8.29 -12.84 11.88
CA THR A 187 -9.00 -11.84 12.69
C THR A 187 -7.99 -10.81 13.16
N PRO A 188 -8.09 -9.54 12.73
CA PRO A 188 -7.11 -8.54 13.13
C PRO A 188 -7.18 -8.30 14.65
N PRO A 189 -6.02 -8.19 15.33
CA PRO A 189 -5.98 -7.97 16.78
C PRO A 189 -6.50 -6.58 17.18
N ARG A 190 -6.53 -5.65 16.23
CA ARG A 190 -7.07 -4.29 16.35
C ARG A 190 -7.48 -3.76 14.98
N PRO A 191 -8.40 -2.78 14.92
CA PRO A 191 -8.74 -2.10 13.68
C PRO A 191 -7.52 -1.59 12.90
N PHE A 192 -7.56 -1.75 11.57
CA PHE A 192 -6.60 -1.09 10.69
C PHE A 192 -6.85 0.42 10.66
N LYS A 193 -5.76 1.20 10.62
CA LYS A 193 -5.81 2.66 10.42
C LYS A 193 -5.85 3.07 8.94
N ALA A 194 -5.68 2.11 8.04
CA ALA A 194 -5.57 2.36 6.62
C ALA A 194 -6.88 2.97 6.08
N ARG A 195 -6.76 3.99 5.23
CA ARG A 195 -7.91 4.55 4.52
C ARG A 195 -8.46 3.55 3.50
N GLU A 196 -7.59 2.86 2.79
CA GLU A 196 -7.94 1.89 1.75
C GLU A 196 -7.40 0.49 2.06
N PHE A 197 -8.24 -0.52 1.84
CA PHE A 197 -7.85 -1.92 1.90
C PHE A 197 -8.23 -2.63 0.61
N SER A 198 -7.26 -3.24 -0.05
CA SER A 198 -7.47 -4.05 -1.24
C SER A 198 -7.05 -5.50 -1.01
N VAL A 199 -7.88 -6.43 -1.45
CA VAL A 199 -7.56 -7.85 -1.51
C VAL A 199 -7.73 -8.37 -2.93
N GLY A 200 -6.85 -9.26 -3.38
CA GLY A 200 -6.88 -9.91 -4.70
C GLY A 200 -6.41 -11.36 -4.64
N ILE A 201 -6.62 -12.10 -5.73
CA ILE A 201 -6.38 -13.55 -5.89
C ILE A 201 -7.30 -14.45 -5.04
N SER A 202 -7.26 -14.36 -3.70
CA SER A 202 -8.19 -15.08 -2.82
C SER A 202 -8.60 -14.23 -1.61
N ALA A 203 -9.85 -14.40 -1.16
CA ALA A 203 -10.40 -13.70 0.01
C ALA A 203 -11.07 -14.65 1.01
N ASN A 204 -10.82 -15.96 0.92
CA ASN A 204 -11.35 -16.96 1.85
C ASN A 204 -11.01 -16.65 3.33
N TRP A 205 -9.91 -15.95 3.55
CA TRP A 205 -9.40 -15.51 4.86
C TRP A 205 -9.88 -14.13 5.30
N PHE A 206 -10.40 -13.34 4.36
CA PHE A 206 -10.80 -11.97 4.54
C PHE A 206 -12.26 -11.97 4.95
N ASN A 207 -12.59 -11.24 6.01
CA ASN A 207 -13.96 -11.01 6.44
C ASN A 207 -14.26 -9.51 6.35
N ILE A 208 -15.05 -9.06 5.37
CA ILE A 208 -15.22 -7.62 5.08
C ILE A 208 -15.66 -6.82 6.30
N GLU A 209 -16.48 -7.40 7.19
CA GLU A 209 -16.94 -6.77 8.42
C GLU A 209 -15.78 -6.40 9.35
N SER A 210 -14.69 -7.16 9.34
CA SER A 210 -13.47 -6.88 10.13
C SER A 210 -12.67 -5.68 9.60
N PHE A 211 -12.96 -5.19 8.38
CA PHE A 211 -12.23 -4.12 7.72
C PHE A 211 -13.07 -2.85 7.50
N LEU A 212 -14.28 -2.77 8.06
CA LEU A 212 -15.20 -1.63 7.93
C LEU A 212 -14.67 -0.30 8.50
N ASN A 213 -13.55 -0.33 9.23
CA ASN A 213 -12.85 0.89 9.65
C ASN A 213 -12.14 1.59 8.47
N CYS A 214 -11.88 0.87 7.38
CA CYS A 214 -11.34 1.45 6.15
C CYS A 214 -12.46 2.18 5.41
N ARG A 215 -12.16 3.36 4.88
CA ARG A 215 -13.11 4.13 4.07
C ARG A 215 -13.31 3.53 2.69
N ARG A 216 -12.31 2.82 2.17
CA ARG A 216 -12.32 2.21 0.85
C ARG A 216 -11.95 0.75 0.94
N ILE A 217 -12.78 -0.12 0.36
CA ILE A 217 -12.51 -1.56 0.27
C ILE A 217 -12.58 -1.98 -1.19
N ILE A 218 -11.55 -2.67 -1.68
CA ILE A 218 -11.47 -3.14 -3.07
C ILE A 218 -11.18 -4.64 -3.09
N ILE A 219 -12.12 -5.43 -3.60
CA ILE A 219 -12.07 -6.89 -3.66
C ILE A 219 -11.90 -7.32 -5.13
N LYS A 220 -10.67 -7.66 -5.51
CA LYS A 220 -10.29 -8.04 -6.89
C LYS A 220 -10.34 -9.55 -7.08
N LEU A 221 -11.50 -10.16 -6.86
CA LEU A 221 -11.69 -11.61 -6.99
C LEU A 221 -12.60 -11.97 -8.16
N ARG A 222 -12.19 -12.92 -9.00
CA ARG A 222 -13.01 -13.36 -10.14
C ARG A 222 -14.18 -14.27 -9.78
N SER A 223 -14.18 -14.84 -8.57
CA SER A 223 -15.27 -15.69 -8.08
C SER A 223 -16.02 -14.99 -6.96
N SER A 224 -17.33 -15.21 -6.90
CA SER A 224 -18.19 -14.61 -5.89
C SER A 224 -17.78 -15.09 -4.48
N TYR A 225 -17.13 -14.21 -3.72
CA TYR A 225 -16.78 -14.43 -2.31
C TYR A 225 -18.03 -14.53 -1.41
N ARG A 226 -19.16 -14.00 -1.87
CA ARG A 226 -20.45 -13.99 -1.16
C ARG A 226 -21.60 -14.33 -2.09
N THR A 227 -22.60 -14.98 -1.52
CA THR A 227 -23.91 -15.17 -2.13
C THR A 227 -24.66 -13.83 -2.22
N PRO A 228 -25.64 -13.69 -3.13
CA PRO A 228 -26.46 -12.49 -3.22
C PRO A 228 -27.15 -12.11 -1.90
N GLN A 229 -27.55 -13.11 -1.11
CA GLN A 229 -28.20 -12.92 0.19
C GLN A 229 -27.23 -12.38 1.24
N GLU A 230 -25.99 -12.84 1.25
CA GLU A 230 -24.94 -12.31 2.13
C GLU A 230 -24.60 -10.87 1.75
N TRP A 231 -24.51 -10.55 0.45
CA TRP A 231 -24.35 -9.17 -0.01
C TRP A 231 -25.52 -8.27 0.40
N ASN A 232 -26.76 -8.73 0.20
CA ASN A 232 -27.94 -7.99 0.60
C ASN A 232 -27.96 -7.71 2.11
N THR A 233 -27.63 -8.72 2.91
CA THR A 233 -27.56 -8.60 4.38
C THR A 233 -26.47 -7.60 4.78
N PHE A 234 -25.29 -7.70 4.17
CA PHE A 234 -24.19 -6.77 4.38
C PHE A 234 -24.60 -5.32 4.07
N LEU A 235 -25.20 -5.06 2.90
CA LEU A 235 -25.60 -3.72 2.48
C LEU A 235 -26.70 -3.15 3.40
N LYS A 236 -27.68 -3.96 3.80
CA LYS A 236 -28.71 -3.57 4.79
C LYS A 236 -28.09 -3.17 6.12
N ASN A 237 -27.11 -3.93 6.60
CA ASN A 237 -26.41 -3.62 7.84
C ASN A 237 -25.57 -2.35 7.70
N TRP A 238 -24.83 -2.21 6.60
CA TRP A 238 -23.97 -1.05 6.32
C TRP A 238 -24.77 0.26 6.27
N ILE A 239 -25.88 0.31 5.52
CA ILE A 239 -26.77 1.49 5.41
C ILE A 239 -27.25 1.97 6.79
N ASN A 240 -27.47 1.02 7.71
CA ASN A 240 -27.98 1.25 9.06
C ASN A 240 -26.88 1.39 10.13
N SER A 241 -25.61 1.40 9.74
CA SER A 241 -24.48 1.47 10.67
C SER A 241 -23.79 2.83 10.63
N ASP A 242 -22.95 3.10 11.62
CA ASP A 242 -22.12 4.31 11.70
C ASP A 242 -20.68 4.07 11.18
N VAL A 243 -20.46 2.98 10.42
CA VAL A 243 -19.11 2.65 9.91
C VAL A 243 -18.68 3.62 8.80
N PRO A 244 -17.39 3.98 8.73
CA PRO A 244 -16.89 5.03 7.83
C PRO A 244 -16.70 4.58 6.37
N LEU A 245 -17.19 3.40 5.97
CA LEU A 245 -17.06 2.90 4.60
C LEU A 245 -17.78 3.85 3.62
N GLU A 246 -16.99 4.43 2.71
CA GLU A 246 -17.41 5.37 1.67
C GLU A 246 -17.39 4.73 0.27
N TYR A 247 -16.52 3.73 0.07
CA TYR A 247 -16.32 3.08 -1.22
C TYR A 247 -16.13 1.57 -1.07
N LEU A 248 -16.87 0.80 -1.85
CA LEU A 248 -16.70 -0.65 -2.02
C LEU A 248 -16.66 -0.98 -3.50
N TRP A 249 -15.72 -1.81 -3.91
CA TRP A 249 -15.69 -2.39 -5.26
C TRP A 249 -15.42 -3.89 -5.16
N THR A 250 -16.21 -4.70 -5.87
CA THR A 250 -15.98 -6.13 -5.99
C THR A 250 -16.22 -6.59 -7.41
N LEU A 251 -15.37 -7.48 -7.91
CA LEU A 251 -15.53 -7.99 -9.27
C LEU A 251 -16.64 -9.05 -9.36
N TYR A 252 -17.25 -9.15 -10.53
CA TYR A 252 -18.15 -10.23 -10.97
C TYR A 252 -19.36 -10.53 -10.06
N ILE A 253 -20.40 -9.71 -10.19
CA ILE A 253 -21.78 -9.99 -9.79
C ILE A 253 -22.63 -10.04 -11.05
N SER A 254 -22.89 -11.25 -11.55
CA SER A 254 -23.67 -11.44 -12.77
C SER A 254 -25.02 -10.70 -12.70
N ASP A 255 -25.46 -10.20 -13.85
CA ASP A 255 -26.74 -9.55 -14.10
C ASP A 255 -27.95 -10.18 -13.38
N THR A 256 -28.08 -11.50 -13.39
CA THR A 256 -29.21 -12.22 -12.76
C THR A 256 -29.20 -12.16 -11.22
N LEU A 257 -28.07 -11.76 -10.62
CA LEU A 257 -27.87 -11.72 -9.18
C LEU A 257 -27.99 -10.31 -8.61
N PHE A 258 -27.69 -9.27 -9.38
CA PHE A 258 -27.77 -7.89 -8.89
C PHE A 258 -29.15 -7.53 -8.32
N PRO A 259 -30.29 -7.83 -8.98
CA PRO A 259 -31.61 -7.58 -8.39
C PRO A 259 -31.84 -8.26 -7.04
N LYS A 260 -31.21 -9.42 -6.80
CA LYS A 260 -31.28 -10.14 -5.51
C LYS A 260 -30.40 -9.47 -4.46
N VAL A 261 -29.23 -8.95 -4.85
CA VAL A 261 -28.32 -8.20 -3.97
C VAL A 261 -28.99 -6.94 -3.42
N ILE A 262 -29.74 -6.22 -4.25
CA ILE A 262 -30.37 -4.95 -3.86
C ILE A 262 -31.82 -5.10 -3.37
N ASP A 263 -32.31 -6.33 -3.15
CA ASP A 263 -33.70 -6.55 -2.80
C ASP A 263 -34.07 -5.94 -1.43
N GLY A 264 -35.13 -5.15 -1.42
CA GLY A 264 -35.56 -4.39 -0.24
C GLY A 264 -34.65 -3.23 0.18
N LEU A 265 -33.65 -2.84 -0.64
CA LEU A 265 -32.86 -1.61 -0.44
C LEU A 265 -33.42 -0.41 -1.20
N ARG A 266 -34.22 -0.67 -2.22
CA ARG A 266 -34.67 0.34 -3.18
C ARG A 266 -35.88 1.12 -2.66
N HIS A 267 -35.79 2.44 -2.64
CA HIS A 267 -36.96 3.34 -2.52
C HIS A 267 -37.50 3.77 -3.89
N GLN A 268 -36.64 3.76 -4.92
CA GLN A 268 -36.96 4.09 -6.31
C GLN A 268 -36.63 2.90 -7.24
N GLY A 269 -37.01 2.99 -8.52
CA GLY A 269 -36.62 1.99 -9.53
C GLY A 269 -35.10 1.91 -9.73
N ILE A 270 -34.64 0.86 -10.42
CA ILE A 270 -33.25 0.75 -10.87
C ILE A 270 -33.03 1.80 -11.97
N GLN A 271 -32.05 2.67 -11.76
CA GLN A 271 -31.58 3.63 -12.75
C GLN A 271 -30.59 2.94 -13.69
N LYS A 272 -30.51 3.44 -14.93
CA LYS A 272 -29.66 2.86 -15.96
C LYS A 272 -29.14 3.93 -16.91
N GLU A 273 -27.85 3.90 -17.20
CA GLU A 273 -27.17 4.72 -18.20
C GLU A 273 -26.09 3.87 -18.87
N GLY A 274 -26.19 3.72 -20.19
CA GLY A 274 -25.38 2.73 -20.92
C GLY A 274 -25.54 1.31 -20.36
N SER A 275 -24.42 0.73 -19.95
CA SER A 275 -24.30 -0.57 -19.29
C SER A 275 -24.45 -0.53 -17.77
N ASP A 276 -24.34 0.65 -17.17
CA ASP A 276 -24.36 0.83 -15.73
C ASP A 276 -25.80 0.78 -15.20
N GLU A 277 -26.01 0.02 -14.12
CA GLU A 277 -27.30 -0.11 -13.44
C GLU A 277 -27.12 0.14 -11.95
N TRP A 278 -27.91 1.04 -11.37
CA TRP A 278 -27.74 1.40 -9.96
C TRP A 278 -29.03 1.78 -9.25
N ILE A 279 -28.94 1.83 -7.93
CA ILE A 279 -29.94 2.45 -7.06
C ILE A 279 -29.27 3.52 -6.20
N GLU A 280 -30.04 4.56 -5.88
CA GLU A 280 -29.67 5.53 -4.85
C GLU A 280 -30.15 5.04 -3.48
N VAL A 281 -29.30 5.20 -2.48
CA VAL A 281 -29.60 4.89 -1.08
C VAL A 281 -29.13 6.03 -0.19
N THR A 282 -29.92 6.33 0.84
CA THR A 282 -29.55 7.31 1.88
C THR A 282 -29.25 6.55 3.17
N ARG A 283 -28.07 6.80 3.75
CA ARG A 283 -27.68 6.22 5.05
C ARG A 283 -28.43 6.89 6.20
N ARG A 284 -28.38 6.26 7.38
CA ARG A 284 -29.01 6.79 8.61
C ARG A 284 -28.54 8.21 8.95
N ASP A 285 -27.29 8.54 8.68
CA ASP A 285 -26.68 9.85 8.92
C ASP A 285 -27.09 10.91 7.88
N GLY A 286 -27.91 10.54 6.89
CA GLY A 286 -28.38 11.41 5.81
C GLY A 286 -27.44 11.52 4.62
N SER A 287 -26.34 10.76 4.59
CA SER A 287 -25.42 10.75 3.45
C SER A 287 -25.93 9.88 2.30
N ASP A 288 -25.78 10.37 1.06
CA ASP A 288 -26.29 9.73 -0.15
C ASP A 288 -25.22 8.94 -0.89
N TYR A 289 -25.57 7.71 -1.24
CA TYR A 289 -24.70 6.75 -1.94
C TYR A 289 -25.42 6.13 -3.12
N VAL A 290 -24.61 5.53 -3.98
CA VAL A 290 -25.05 4.71 -5.09
C VAL A 290 -24.56 3.29 -4.87
N ILE A 291 -25.46 2.31 -5.03
CA ILE A 291 -25.13 0.89 -5.13
C ILE A 291 -25.43 0.47 -6.55
N GLY A 292 -24.39 0.09 -7.31
CA GLY A 292 -24.53 -0.16 -8.73
C GLY A 292 -23.66 -1.29 -9.24
N ARG A 293 -23.82 -1.57 -10.53
CA ARG A 293 -22.97 -2.47 -11.30
C ARG A 293 -22.60 -1.83 -12.63
N ASN A 294 -21.41 -2.14 -13.14
CA ASN A 294 -20.93 -1.65 -14.43
C ASN A 294 -21.01 -2.72 -15.54
N GLU A 295 -20.47 -2.43 -16.72
CA GLU A 295 -20.38 -3.37 -17.86
C GLU A 295 -19.57 -4.64 -17.59
N GLU A 296 -18.60 -4.58 -16.66
CA GLU A 296 -17.77 -5.74 -16.30
C GLU A 296 -18.46 -6.62 -15.25
N ASP A 297 -19.74 -6.37 -14.95
CA ASP A 297 -20.52 -6.97 -13.87
C ASP A 297 -19.92 -6.66 -12.48
N ASP A 298 -19.12 -5.61 -12.32
CA ASP A 298 -18.52 -5.28 -11.03
C ASP A 298 -19.54 -4.56 -10.14
N LEU A 299 -19.76 -5.06 -8.91
CA LEU A 299 -20.58 -4.36 -7.92
C LEU A 299 -19.76 -3.26 -7.26
N TYR A 300 -20.37 -2.09 -7.17
CA TYR A 300 -19.82 -0.96 -6.45
C TYR A 300 -20.79 -0.32 -5.47
N VAL A 301 -20.20 0.26 -4.43
CA VAL A 301 -20.82 1.25 -3.56
C VAL A 301 -19.92 2.47 -3.59
N MET A 302 -20.47 3.64 -3.86
CA MET A 302 -19.70 4.88 -3.84
C MET A 302 -20.58 6.07 -3.50
N THR A 303 -19.97 7.18 -3.10
CA THR A 303 -20.72 8.42 -2.85
C THR A 303 -21.40 8.88 -4.14
N LYS A 304 -22.53 9.59 -4.04
CA LYS A 304 -23.22 10.13 -5.22
C LYS A 304 -22.31 11.01 -6.09
N LYS A 305 -21.39 11.75 -5.44
CA LYS A 305 -20.37 12.56 -6.14
C LYS A 305 -19.39 11.69 -6.93
N GLU A 306 -18.80 10.67 -6.31
CA GLU A 306 -17.88 9.76 -7.00
C GLU A 306 -18.56 9.02 -8.15
N HIS A 307 -19.85 8.70 -8.04
CA HIS A 307 -20.59 8.07 -9.12
C HIS A 307 -20.77 9.00 -10.33
N LEU A 308 -21.05 10.29 -10.12
CA LEU A 308 -21.11 11.25 -11.22
C LEU A 308 -19.74 11.42 -11.91
N GLU A 309 -18.65 11.43 -11.13
CA GLU A 309 -17.29 11.43 -11.68
C GLU A 309 -17.00 10.12 -12.44
N HIS A 310 -17.51 8.98 -11.98
CA HIS A 310 -17.38 7.69 -12.66
C HIS A 310 -18.05 7.70 -14.05
N LEU A 311 -19.31 8.15 -14.12
CA LEU A 311 -20.06 8.23 -15.38
C LEU A 311 -19.39 9.18 -16.39
N GLN A 312 -18.89 10.33 -15.94
CA GLN A 312 -18.19 11.29 -16.80
C GLN A 312 -16.89 10.73 -17.40
N ASN A 313 -16.23 9.79 -16.72
CA ASN A 313 -15.00 9.17 -17.23
C ASN A 313 -15.26 8.03 -18.24
N GLN A 314 -16.52 7.64 -18.44
CA GLN A 314 -16.90 6.62 -19.42
C GLN A 314 -17.31 7.21 -20.80
N GLU A 315 -17.51 8.54 -20.90
CA GLU A 315 -17.82 9.26 -22.16
C GLU A 315 -16.58 9.58 -23.00
#